data_AF-A0A820PHI9-F1
#
_entry.id   AF-A0A820PHI9-F1
#
_cell.length_a   1.000
_cell.length_b   1.000
_cell.length_c   1.000
_cell.angle_alpha   90.00
_cell.angle_beta   90.00
_cell.angle_gamma   90.00
#
_symmetry.space_group_name_H-M   'P 1'
#
loop_
_entity.id
_entity.type
_entity.pdbx_description
1 polymer ?
#
loop_
_entity_poly.entity_id
_entity_poly.type
_entity_poly.pdbx_seq_one_letter_code
_entity_poly.pdbx_strand_id
1 'polypeptide(L)' 'MVEQTSCSHARAHGYFTESINSQCPYVAFPCDNYDNFSNGKCFTCPASGCAQMGSHSIYSLGRGDMYLTTK' A
#
# COMPACT_ATOMS: atom_id res chain seq x y z
N MET A 1 -16.52 18.18 17.95
CA MET A 1 -15.66 18.84 16.95
C MET A 1 -14.44 17.95 16.73
N VAL A 2 -14.57 16.93 15.87
CA VAL A 2 -13.46 16.00 15.60
C VAL A 2 -12.56 16.66 14.56
N GLU A 3 -11.33 16.92 14.98
CA GLU A 3 -10.27 17.58 14.25
C GLU A 3 -9.93 16.82 12.95
N GLN A 4 -10.06 17.49 11.80
CA GLN A 4 -9.97 16.91 10.46
C GLN A 4 -8.56 16.51 9.99
N THR A 5 -7.58 16.46 10.88
CA THR A 5 -6.21 15.94 10.66
C THR A 5 -6.03 14.50 11.15
N SER A 6 -6.98 14.00 11.94
CA SER A 6 -6.92 12.68 12.57
C SER A 6 -7.37 11.53 11.67
N CYS A 7 -8.23 11.77 10.66
CA CYS A 7 -8.79 10.68 9.83
C CYS A 7 -7.72 10.02 8.95
N SER A 8 -6.90 10.82 8.25
CA SER A 8 -5.82 10.30 7.39
C SER A 8 -4.69 9.67 8.20
N HIS A 9 -4.37 10.25 9.37
CA HIS A 9 -3.36 9.70 10.27
C HIS A 9 -3.83 8.37 10.91
N ALA A 10 -5.05 8.34 11.45
CA ALA A 10 -5.63 7.14 12.05
C ALA A 10 -5.84 6.01 11.04
N ARG A 11 -6.07 6.35 9.75
CA ARG A 11 -6.17 5.37 8.67
C ARG A 11 -4.93 4.49 8.55
N ALA A 12 -3.74 5.01 8.82
CA ALA A 12 -2.52 4.21 8.78
C ALA A 12 -2.59 3.00 9.75
N HIS A 13 -3.09 3.22 10.97
CA HIS A 13 -3.29 2.15 11.95
C HIS A 13 -4.42 1.18 11.55
N GLY A 14 -5.49 1.71 10.94
CA GLY A 14 -6.58 0.90 10.37
C GLY A 14 -6.07 -0.06 9.31
N TYR A 15 -5.38 0.46 8.29
CA TYR A 15 -4.83 -0.35 7.20
C TYR A 15 -3.82 -1.40 7.68
N PHE A 16 -2.98 -1.05 8.66
CA PHE A 16 -2.08 -2.02 9.26
C PHE A 16 -2.84 -3.16 9.96
N THR A 17 -3.86 -2.83 10.74
CA THR A 17 -4.67 -3.84 11.46
C THR A 17 -5.47 -4.72 10.51
N GLU A 18 -6.05 -4.13 9.46
CA GLU A 18 -6.76 -4.86 8.42
C GLU A 18 -5.81 -5.81 7.67
N SER A 19 -4.59 -5.37 7.35
CA SER A 19 -3.60 -6.19 6.62
C SER A 19 -3.24 -7.52 7.28
N ILE A 20 -3.52 -7.68 8.57
CA ILE A 20 -3.27 -8.90 9.34
C ILE A 20 -4.33 -9.97 9.04
N ASN A 21 -5.60 -9.56 8.92
CA ASN A 21 -6.75 -10.47 8.80
C ASN A 21 -7.48 -10.39 7.45
N SER A 22 -7.09 -9.49 6.56
CA SER A 22 -7.70 -9.37 5.24
C SER A 22 -7.44 -10.61 4.38
N GLN A 23 -8.50 -11.15 3.78
CA GLN A 23 -8.40 -12.21 2.75
C GLN A 23 -7.72 -11.72 1.47
N CYS A 24 -7.78 -10.41 1.19
CA CYS A 24 -7.10 -9.79 0.07
C CYS A 24 -5.79 -9.13 0.54
N PRO A 25 -4.62 -9.54 0.03
CA PRO A 25 -3.37 -8.88 0.38
C PRO A 25 -3.32 -7.46 -0.20
N TYR A 26 -2.84 -6.50 0.59
CA TYR A 26 -2.61 -5.13 0.13
C TYR A 26 -1.36 -5.06 -0.73
N VAL A 27 -1.51 -5.40 -2.01
CA VAL A 27 -0.41 -5.43 -2.97
C VAL A 27 -0.04 -4.02 -3.43
N ALA A 28 1.21 -3.64 -3.21
CA ALA A 28 1.81 -2.38 -3.62
C ALA A 28 2.78 -2.56 -4.77
N PHE A 29 2.77 -1.58 -5.67
CA PHE A 29 3.60 -1.56 -6.87
C PHE A 29 4.61 -0.42 -6.83
N PRO A 30 5.87 -0.67 -7.23
CA PRO A 30 6.85 0.40 -7.37
C PRO A 30 6.46 1.29 -8.55
N CYS A 31 6.45 2.60 -8.34
CA CYS A 31 6.18 3.58 -9.39
C CYS A 31 6.90 4.89 -9.05
N ASP A 32 7.22 5.69 -10.06
CA ASP A 32 7.91 6.97 -9.82
C ASP A 32 7.00 8.02 -9.19
N ASN A 33 5.70 8.00 -9.51
CA ASN A 33 4.73 8.99 -9.06
C ASN A 33 3.32 8.41 -8.97
N TYR A 34 2.50 8.99 -8.07
CA TYR A 34 1.09 8.64 -7.93
C TYR A 34 0.26 8.83 -9.21
N ASP A 35 0.56 9.85 -10.01
CA ASP A 35 -0.18 10.11 -11.26
C ASP A 35 0.01 8.98 -12.29
N ASN A 36 1.24 8.48 -12.46
CA ASN A 36 1.52 7.34 -13.34
C ASN A 36 0.86 6.05 -12.82
N PHE A 37 0.80 5.87 -11.50
CA PHE A 37 0.05 4.79 -10.87
C PHE A 37 -1.45 4.91 -11.14
N SER A 38 -2.05 6.09 -10.99
CA SER A 38 -3.47 6.34 -11.25
C SER A 38 -3.83 6.18 -12.73
N ASN A 39 -2.89 6.46 -13.64
CA ASN A 39 -3.02 6.20 -15.09
C ASN A 39 -2.76 4.73 -15.46
N GLY A 40 -2.43 3.88 -14.49
CA GLY A 40 -2.25 2.44 -14.66
C GLY A 40 -0.97 2.01 -15.37
N LYS A 41 0.08 2.82 -15.33
CA LYS A 41 1.35 2.52 -15.99
C LYS A 41 2.25 1.59 -15.18
N CYS A 42 1.98 1.40 -13.89
CA CYS A 42 2.90 0.77 -12.93
C CYS A 42 2.34 -0.53 -12.31
N PHE A 43 1.46 -1.27 -12.99
CA PHE A 43 0.87 -2.52 -12.46
C PHE A 43 1.74 -3.77 -12.66
N THR A 44 3.06 -3.61 -12.84
CA THR A 44 3.99 -4.72 -13.06
C THR A 44 4.81 -4.96 -11.81
N CYS A 45 4.82 -6.20 -11.32
CA CYS A 45 5.66 -6.57 -10.19
C CYS A 45 7.05 -7.00 -10.63
N PRO A 46 8.10 -6.64 -9.87
CA PRO A 46 9.45 -7.12 -10.15
C PRO A 46 9.54 -8.65 -9.93
N ALA A 47 10.59 -9.28 -10.47
CA ALA A 47 10.83 -10.71 -10.32
C ALA A 47 10.94 -11.15 -8.84
N SER A 48 11.26 -10.21 -7.95
CA SER A 48 11.28 -10.38 -6.49
C SER A 48 9.89 -10.47 -5.84
N GLY A 49 8.81 -10.41 -6.63
CA GLY A 49 7.43 -10.36 -6.16
C GLY A 49 6.93 -8.92 -5.92
N CYS A 50 5.62 -8.76 -5.83
CA CYS A 50 5.01 -7.49 -5.45
C CYS A 50 5.22 -7.22 -3.95
N ALA A 51 5.24 -5.95 -3.52
CA ALA A 51 5.24 -5.69 -2.10
C ALA A 51 3.86 -5.80 -1.48
N GLN A 52 3.82 -6.16 -0.20
CA GLN A 52 2.60 -6.16 0.57
C GLN A 52 2.70 -5.10 1.66
N MET A 53 1.69 -4.23 1.76
CA MET A 53 1.59 -3.28 2.85
C MET A 53 1.18 -4.00 4.15
N GLY A 54 1.74 -3.57 5.28
CA GLY A 54 1.32 -4.03 6.61
C GLY A 54 2.18 -5.17 7.16
N SER A 55 1.57 -6.10 7.91
CA SER A 55 2.32 -7.17 8.62
C SER A 55 3.08 -8.11 7.68
N HIS A 56 2.58 -8.29 6.46
CA HIS A 56 3.18 -9.15 5.44
C HIS A 56 4.29 -8.46 4.63
N SER A 57 4.64 -7.21 4.95
CA SER A 57 5.72 -6.47 4.28
C SER A 57 7.08 -7.14 4.38
N ILE A 58 7.31 -7.97 5.41
CA ILE A 58 8.57 -8.71 5.60
C ILE A 58 8.86 -9.72 4.48
N TYR A 59 7.82 -10.21 3.79
CA TYR A 59 7.97 -11.20 2.72
C TYR A 59 8.34 -10.55 1.39
N SER A 60 8.31 -9.22 1.32
CA SER A 60 8.52 -8.49 0.09
C SER A 60 9.69 -7.51 0.22
N LEU A 61 10.70 -7.69 -0.62
CA LEU A 61 11.91 -6.85 -0.64
C LEU A 61 11.71 -5.53 -1.41
N GLY A 62 10.48 -5.02 -1.49
CA GLY A 62 10.17 -3.77 -2.18
C GLY A 62 10.91 -2.61 -1.53
N ARG A 63 11.84 -1.98 -2.25
CA ARG A 63 12.56 -0.78 -1.83
C ARG A 63 12.09 0.42 -2.65
N GLY A 64 11.95 1.57 -1.98
CA GLY A 64 11.52 2.82 -2.60
C GLY A 64 10.03 3.11 -2.41
N ASP A 65 9.53 4.06 -3.18
CA ASP A 65 8.13 4.48 -3.11
C ASP A 65 7.21 3.46 -3.79
N MET A 66 6.15 3.08 -3.08
CA MET A 66 5.21 2.07 -3.52
C MET A 66 3.78 2.58 -3.38
N TYR A 67 2.97 2.29 -4.38
CA TYR A 67 1.60 2.77 -4.45
C TYR A 67 0.63 1.60 -4.54
N LEU A 68 -0.49 1.75 -3.85
CA LEU A 68 -1.62 0.83 -3.90
C LEU A 68 -2.92 1.59 -3.69
N THR A 69 -4.02 0.98 -4.08
CA THR A 69 -5.36 1.51 -3.84
C THR A 69 -6.05 0.67 -2.77
N THR A 70 -6.55 1.32 -1.73
CA THR A 70 -7.37 0.69 -0.67
C THR A 70 -8.84 1.01 -0.96
N LYS A 71 -9.75 0.07 -0.66
CA LYS A 71 -11.19 0.33 -0.76
C LYS A 71 -11.69 1.28 0.33
#